data_AF-I1BH65-F1
#
_entry.id   AF-I1BH65-F1
#
_cell.length_a   1.000
_cell.length_b   1.000
_cell.length_c   1.000
_cell.angle_alpha   90.00
_cell.angle_beta   90.00
_cell.angle_gamma   90.00
#
_symmetry.space_group_name_H-M   'P 1'
#
loop_
_entity.id
_entity.type
_entity.pdbx_description
1 polymer ?
#
loop_
_entity_poly.entity_id
_entity_poly.type
_entity_poly.pdbx_seq_one_letter_code
_entity_poly.pdbx_strand_id
1 'polypeptide(L)'
;MMRYLQKIVYEEDKNQFLQMVTAFQLEYADQSKFMDYFIRSWCAEDKMKVWSRSFKDRQYSHMLTNNYIESWHNQLKTVFLGRVRNKRLDKLVFVLVNDVEYYLNQEFERVVQGNGAMSPFFKQQRLRELEAEEVD
;
A
#
# COMPACT_ATOMS: atom_id res chain seq x y z
N MET A 1 23.10 3.42 15.64
CA MET A 1 22.32 2.23 15.25
C MET A 1 21.05 2.55 14.44
N MET A 2 19.98 3.12 15.02
CA MET A 2 18.70 3.29 14.30
C MET A 2 18.77 4.14 13.01
N ARG A 3 19.51 5.26 13.02
CA ARG A 3 19.72 6.08 11.81
C ARG A 3 20.50 5.34 10.71
N TYR A 4 21.40 4.43 11.11
CA TYR A 4 22.16 3.61 10.17
C TYR A 4 21.25 2.57 9.51
N LEU A 5 20.44 1.87 10.29
CA LEU A 5 19.42 0.95 9.77
C LEU A 5 18.44 1.66 8.85
N GLN A 6 17.98 2.86 9.22
CA GLN A 6 17.11 3.67 8.37
C GLN A 6 17.79 3.96 7.02
N LYS A 7 19.07 4.33 7.03
CA LYS A 7 19.83 4.55 5.80
C LYS A 7 19.91 3.28 4.94
N ILE A 8 20.15 2.13 5.55
CA ILE A 8 20.16 0.82 4.85
C ILE A 8 18.80 0.53 4.21
N VAL A 9 17.70 0.72 4.95
CA VAL A 9 16.33 0.44 4.47
C VAL A 9 16.00 1.22 3.21
N TYR A 10 16.42 2.49 3.14
CA TYR A 10 16.13 3.39 2.02
C TYR A 10 17.16 3.36 0.90
N GLU A 11 18.23 2.58 1.03
CA GLU A 11 19.24 2.43 -0.02
C GLU A 11 18.60 1.81 -1.27
N GLU A 12 18.87 2.43 -2.42
CA GLU A 12 18.23 2.05 -3.68
C GLU A 12 19.11 1.11 -4.51
N ASP A 13 20.42 1.22 -4.37
CA ASP A 13 21.35 0.33 -5.06
C ASP A 13 21.52 -0.98 -4.29
N LYS A 14 21.35 -2.11 -4.99
CA LYS A 14 21.41 -3.45 -4.38
C LYS A 14 22.81 -3.79 -3.87
N ASN A 15 23.86 -3.38 -4.58
CA ASN A 15 25.23 -3.67 -4.17
C ASN A 15 25.63 -2.81 -2.97
N GLN A 16 25.28 -1.53 -2.98
CA GLN A 16 25.48 -0.60 -1.87
C GLN A 16 24.70 -1.05 -0.63
N PHE A 17 23.46 -1.50 -0.79
CA PHE A 17 22.67 -2.09 0.29
C PHE A 17 23.39 -3.26 0.96
N LEU A 18 23.89 -4.24 0.18
CA LEU A 18 24.60 -5.40 0.72
C LEU A 18 25.89 -4.99 1.43
N GLN A 19 26.64 -4.05 0.85
CA GLN A 19 27.85 -3.50 1.49
C GLN A 19 27.52 -2.82 2.83
N MET A 20 26.45 -2.04 2.89
CA MET A 20 26.02 -1.37 4.11
C MET A 20 25.52 -2.35 5.18
N VAL A 21 24.85 -3.44 4.79
CA VAL A 21 24.45 -4.49 5.73
C VAL A 21 25.68 -5.17 6.34
N THR A 22 26.67 -5.51 5.52
CA THR A 22 27.94 -6.10 5.99
C THR A 22 28.69 -5.12 6.90
N ALA A 23 28.78 -3.84 6.51
CA ALA A 23 29.42 -2.82 7.33
C ALA A 23 28.71 -2.63 8.68
N PHE A 24 27.38 -2.69 8.69
CA PHE A 24 26.59 -2.61 9.92
C PHE A 24 26.81 -3.81 10.85
N GLN A 25 26.95 -5.02 10.31
CA GLN A 25 27.27 -6.22 11.09
C GLN A 25 28.64 -6.11 11.75
N LEU A 26 29.63 -5.55 11.05
CA LEU A 26 30.98 -5.37 11.57
C LEU A 26 31.04 -4.27 12.65
N GLU A 27 30.41 -3.12 12.39
CA GLU A 27 30.40 -1.96 13.29
C GLU A 27 29.74 -2.26 14.64
N TYR A 28 28.71 -3.09 14.65
CA TYR A 28 27.91 -3.41 15.83
C TYR A 28 28.04 -4.89 16.26
N ALA A 29 29.15 -5.53 15.88
CA ALA A 29 29.45 -6.92 16.24
C ALA A 29 29.55 -7.16 17.76
N ASP A 30 29.81 -6.10 18.53
CA ASP A 30 29.83 -6.08 19.99
C ASP A 30 28.45 -6.42 20.59
N GLN A 31 27.36 -6.15 19.86
CA GLN A 31 25.99 -6.44 20.30
C GLN A 31 25.51 -7.82 19.84
N SER A 32 26.18 -8.86 20.30
CA SER A 32 25.97 -10.27 19.89
C SER A 32 24.50 -10.70 19.88
N LYS A 33 23.74 -10.49 20.96
CA LYS A 33 22.32 -10.88 21.04
C LYS A 33 21.45 -10.21 19.98
N PHE A 34 21.70 -8.94 19.69
CA PHE A 34 20.96 -8.20 18.68
C PHE A 34 21.38 -8.65 17.28
N MET A 35 22.68 -8.85 17.04
CA MET A 35 23.21 -9.31 15.76
C MET A 35 22.72 -10.71 15.41
N ASP A 36 22.72 -11.64 16.36
CA ASP A 36 22.18 -12.99 16.17
C ASP A 36 20.71 -12.94 15.74
N TYR A 37 19.91 -12.11 16.43
CA TYR A 37 18.51 -11.89 16.07
C TYR A 37 18.36 -11.27 14.68
N PHE A 38 19.14 -10.22 14.39
CA PHE A 38 19.08 -9.48 13.12
C PHE A 38 19.46 -10.36 11.94
N ILE A 39 20.57 -11.10 12.05
CA ILE A 39 21.05 -12.00 10.99
C ILE A 39 20.03 -13.10 10.74
N ARG A 40 19.55 -13.76 11.81
CA ARG A 40 18.60 -14.87 11.69
C ARG A 40 17.23 -14.45 11.14
N SER A 41 16.75 -13.26 11.51
CA SER A 41 15.38 -12.84 11.24
C SER A 41 15.24 -11.94 10.01
N TRP A 42 16.29 -11.21 9.64
CA TRP A 42 16.23 -10.12 8.65
C TRP A 42 17.27 -10.21 7.52
N CYS A 43 18.36 -10.96 7.71
CA CYS A 43 19.40 -11.11 6.67
C CYS A 43 19.20 -12.33 5.75
N ALA A 44 18.14 -13.11 5.90
CA ALA A 44 17.77 -14.11 4.90
C ALA A 44 17.34 -13.43 3.59
N GLU A 45 17.66 -14.01 2.43
CA GLU A 45 17.47 -13.37 1.12
C GLU A 45 15.99 -13.01 0.86
N ASP A 46 15.08 -13.90 1.23
CA ASP A 46 13.64 -13.74 1.19
C ASP A 46 13.16 -12.59 2.09
N LYS A 47 13.79 -12.42 3.26
CA LYS A 47 13.48 -11.32 4.19
C LYS A 47 14.00 -9.99 3.70
N MET A 48 15.24 -9.94 3.18
CA MET A 48 15.83 -8.72 2.63
C MET A 48 14.96 -8.10 1.53
N LYS A 49 14.34 -8.91 0.68
CA LYS A 49 13.40 -8.46 -0.37
C LYS A 49 12.17 -7.74 0.18
N VAL A 50 11.75 -8.04 1.40
CA VAL A 50 10.52 -7.49 2.01
C VAL A 50 10.75 -6.07 2.54
N TRP A 51 11.86 -5.88 3.26
CA TRP A 51 12.11 -4.64 3.99
C TRP A 51 13.04 -3.66 3.28
N SER A 52 13.91 -4.13 2.38
CA SER A 52 14.84 -3.27 1.65
C SER A 52 14.15 -2.62 0.44
N ARG A 53 14.46 -1.33 0.22
CA ARG A 53 13.99 -0.59 -0.95
C ARG A 53 14.71 -0.99 -2.24
N SER A 54 15.96 -1.43 -2.18
CA SER A 54 16.76 -1.82 -3.35
C SER A 54 16.23 -3.04 -4.10
N PHE A 55 15.37 -3.83 -3.46
CA PHE A 55 14.73 -5.01 -4.05
C PHE A 55 13.30 -4.75 -4.54
N LYS A 56 12.74 -3.55 -4.31
CA LYS A 56 11.38 -3.19 -4.72
C LYS A 56 11.38 -2.58 -6.11
N ASP A 57 10.41 -3.01 -6.93
CA ASP A 57 10.22 -2.43 -8.25
C ASP A 57 9.81 -0.95 -8.13
N ARG A 58 10.51 -0.09 -8.88
CA ARG A 58 10.33 1.37 -8.86
C ARG A 58 8.98 1.78 -9.42
N GLN A 59 8.32 0.92 -10.21
CA GLN A 59 7.02 1.20 -10.81
C GLN A 59 5.94 1.56 -9.77
N TYR A 60 6.07 1.05 -8.53
CA TYR A 60 5.11 1.28 -7.45
C TYR A 60 5.68 2.07 -6.26
N SER A 61 6.81 2.77 -6.45
CA SER A 61 7.49 3.52 -5.37
C SER A 61 6.58 4.52 -4.64
N HIS A 62 5.63 5.13 -5.35
CA HIS A 62 4.63 6.05 -4.78
C HIS A 62 3.57 5.35 -3.91
N MET A 63 3.31 4.06 -4.17
CA MET A 63 2.39 3.22 -3.40
C MET A 63 3.05 2.62 -2.14
N LEU A 64 4.37 2.76 -1.96
CA LEU A 64 5.09 2.25 -0.80
C LEU A 64 4.91 3.10 0.47
N THR A 65 4.13 4.17 0.43
CA THR A 65 3.82 4.97 1.62
C THR A 65 2.63 4.38 2.35
N ASN A 66 2.83 4.02 3.62
CA ASN A 66 1.77 3.54 4.50
C ASN A 66 0.54 4.46 4.46
N ASN A 67 0.78 5.78 4.40
CA ASN A 67 -0.27 6.80 4.36
C ASN A 67 -1.19 6.69 3.14
N TYR A 68 -0.67 6.34 1.96
CA TYR A 68 -1.49 6.22 0.75
C TYR A 68 -2.43 5.01 0.85
N ILE A 69 -1.86 3.85 1.22
CA ILE A 69 -2.62 2.61 1.40
C ILE A 69 -3.66 2.77 2.51
N GLU A 70 -3.28 3.38 3.64
CA GLU A 70 -4.19 3.65 4.75
C GLU A 70 -5.32 4.61 4.37
N SER A 71 -5.00 5.69 3.64
CA SER A 71 -5.99 6.65 3.14
C SER A 71 -6.97 5.98 2.19
N TRP A 72 -6.47 5.18 1.24
CA TRP A 72 -7.28 4.40 0.32
C TRP A 72 -8.20 3.42 1.06
N HIS A 73 -7.66 2.65 2.03
CA HIS A 73 -8.46 1.77 2.87
C HIS A 73 -9.51 2.52 3.68
N ASN A 74 -9.20 3.72 4.18
CA ASN A 74 -10.15 4.54 4.91
C ASN A 74 -11.29 4.99 3.99
N GLN A 75 -10.98 5.48 2.79
CA GLN A 75 -11.96 5.87 1.79
C GLN A 75 -12.87 4.70 1.38
N LEU A 76 -12.29 3.52 1.14
CA LEU A 76 -13.03 2.29 0.86
C LEU A 76 -14.02 1.97 1.99
N LYS A 77 -13.54 2.00 3.24
CA LYS A 77 -14.36 1.70 4.42
C LYS A 77 -15.44 2.75 4.66
N THR A 78 -15.16 4.05 4.48
CA THR A 78 -16.08 5.13 4.80
C THR A 78 -17.09 5.42 3.70
N VAL A 79 -16.63 5.57 2.47
CA VAL A 79 -17.44 6.05 1.34
C VAL A 79 -18.24 4.91 0.72
N PHE A 80 -17.61 3.75 0.51
CA PHE A 80 -18.23 2.65 -0.24
C PHE A 80 -18.85 1.60 0.68
N LEU A 81 -18.18 1.27 1.78
CA LEU A 81 -18.62 0.18 2.65
C LEU A 81 -19.43 0.65 3.88
N GLY A 82 -19.50 1.96 4.14
CA GLY A 82 -20.24 2.53 5.26
C GLY A 82 -19.79 2.04 6.65
N ARG A 83 -18.54 1.57 6.78
CA ARG A 83 -17.94 0.96 7.99
C ARG A 83 -18.68 -0.26 8.56
N VAL A 84 -19.52 -0.91 7.76
CA VAL A 84 -20.25 -2.10 8.20
C VAL A 84 -19.28 -3.28 8.30
N ARG A 85 -19.24 -3.93 9.47
CA ARG A 85 -18.27 -5.01 9.76
C ARG A 85 -18.48 -6.29 8.95
N ASN A 86 -19.71 -6.59 8.53
CA ASN A 86 -20.07 -7.81 7.81
C ASN A 86 -20.97 -7.49 6.61
N LYS A 87 -20.39 -7.43 5.41
CA LYS A 87 -21.14 -7.54 4.16
C LYS A 87 -20.99 -8.98 3.66
N ARG A 88 -22.10 -9.56 3.18
CA ARG A 88 -22.03 -10.84 2.45
C ARG A 88 -21.10 -10.67 1.24
N LEU A 89 -20.38 -11.74 0.89
CA LEU A 89 -19.32 -11.71 -0.14
C LEU A 89 -19.84 -11.21 -1.50
N ASP A 90 -21.04 -11.65 -1.90
CA ASP A 90 -21.74 -11.21 -3.09
C ASP A 90 -21.95 -9.68 -3.13
N LYS A 91 -22.47 -9.10 -2.04
CA LYS A 91 -22.63 -7.65 -1.91
C LYS A 91 -21.29 -6.91 -1.90
N LEU A 92 -20.24 -7.51 -1.34
CA LEU A 92 -18.90 -6.91 -1.35
C LEU A 92 -18.33 -6.88 -2.78
N VAL A 93 -18.40 -8.00 -3.51
CA VAL A 93 -17.93 -8.08 -4.90
C VAL A 93 -18.70 -7.10 -5.78
N PHE A 94 -20.02 -7.01 -5.60
CA PHE A 94 -20.84 -6.05 -6.33
C PHE A 94 -20.36 -4.60 -6.13
N VAL A 95 -20.13 -4.16 -4.89
CA VAL A 95 -19.66 -2.79 -4.59
C VAL A 95 -18.26 -2.55 -5.14
N LEU A 96 -17.36 -3.52 -5.03
CA LEU A 96 -15.99 -3.37 -5.54
C LEU A 96 -15.95 -3.20 -7.07
N VAL A 97 -16.73 -4.00 -7.80
CA VAL A 97 -16.75 -3.98 -9.26
C VAL A 97 -17.56 -2.79 -9.79
N ASN A 98 -18.77 -2.56 -9.28
CA ASN A 98 -19.67 -1.58 -9.87
C ASN A 98 -19.46 -0.16 -9.36
N ASP A 99 -19.00 0.01 -8.11
CA ASP A 99 -18.85 1.34 -7.51
C ASP A 99 -17.37 1.74 -7.42
N VAL A 100 -16.52 0.91 -6.83
CA VAL A 100 -15.12 1.29 -6.57
C VAL A 100 -14.31 1.39 -7.86
N GLU A 101 -14.35 0.38 -8.72
CA GLU A 101 -13.62 0.40 -10.00
C GLU A 101 -14.09 1.55 -10.88
N TYR A 102 -15.41 1.75 -10.98
CA TYR A 102 -15.99 2.87 -11.74
C TYR A 102 -15.51 4.23 -11.20
N TYR A 103 -15.53 4.43 -9.88
CA TYR A 103 -15.03 5.67 -9.27
C TYR A 103 -13.54 5.90 -9.56
N LEU A 104 -12.70 4.87 -9.40
CA LEU A 104 -11.26 5.00 -9.60
C LEU A 104 -10.91 5.33 -11.06
N ASN A 105 -11.62 4.72 -12.02
CA ASN A 105 -11.46 5.04 -13.43
C ASN A 105 -11.84 6.50 -13.72
N GLN A 106 -12.96 6.98 -13.17
CA GLN A 106 -13.37 8.38 -13.31
C GLN A 106 -12.37 9.36 -12.66
N GLU A 107 -11.84 9.04 -11.48
CA GLU A 107 -10.84 9.89 -10.82
C GLU A 107 -9.51 9.89 -11.60
N PHE A 108 -9.11 8.76 -12.18
CA PHE A 108 -7.93 8.66 -13.03
C PHE A 108 -8.10 9.53 -14.29
N GLU A 109 -9.22 9.39 -15.00
CA GLU A 109 -9.54 10.24 -16.16
C GLU A 109 -9.56 11.72 -15.77
N ARG A 110 -10.13 12.06 -14.61
CA ARG A 110 -10.15 13.43 -14.08
C ARG A 110 -8.74 14.00 -13.87
N VAL A 111 -7.88 13.23 -13.20
CA VAL A 111 -6.48 13.63 -12.94
C VAL A 111 -5.70 13.78 -14.24
N VAL A 112 -5.88 12.86 -15.19
CA VAL A 112 -5.23 12.91 -16.51
C VAL A 112 -5.71 14.12 -17.34
N GLN A 113 -7.00 14.45 -17.28
CA GLN A 113 -7.58 15.57 -18.02
C GLN A 113 -7.40 16.94 -17.32
N GLY A 114 -6.91 16.96 -16.08
CA GLY A 114 -6.73 18.20 -15.31
C GLY A 114 -8.03 18.91 -14.92
N ASN A 115 -9.18 18.24 -15.03
CA ASN A 115 -10.49 18.83 -14.80
C ASN A 115 -10.84 18.81 -13.31
N GLY A 116 -10.98 19.96 -12.65
CA GLY A 116 -11.33 20.05 -11.22
C GLY A 116 -12.83 19.82 -10.90
N ALA A 117 -13.65 19.50 -11.90
CA ALA A 117 -15.09 19.32 -11.71
C ALA A 117 -15.40 18.01 -10.97
N MET A 118 -16.36 18.06 -10.05
CA MET A 118 -16.78 16.91 -9.23
C MET A 118 -17.33 15.79 -10.12
N SER A 119 -16.83 14.56 -9.93
CA SER A 119 -17.27 13.40 -10.71
C SER A 119 -18.77 13.15 -10.54
N PRO A 120 -19.52 12.80 -11.62
CA PRO A 120 -20.94 12.42 -11.53
C PRO A 120 -21.15 11.10 -10.76
N PHE A 121 -20.09 10.51 -10.21
CA PHE A 121 -20.09 9.30 -9.42
C PHE A 121 -21.23 9.21 -8.41
N PHE A 122 -21.38 10.20 -7.52
CA PHE A 122 -22.43 10.15 -6.48
C PHE A 122 -23.86 10.14 -7.05
N LYS A 123 -24.06 10.72 -8.23
CA LYS A 123 -25.36 10.67 -8.93
C LYS A 123 -25.62 9.27 -9.47
N GLN A 124 -24.62 8.63 -10.05
CA GLN A 124 -24.76 7.27 -10.59
C GLN A 124 -24.82 6.20 -9.49
N GLN A 125 -24.07 6.36 -8.41
CA GLN A 125 -24.16 5.51 -7.24
C GLN A 125 -25.59 5.49 -6.69
N ARG A 126 -26.21 6.67 -6.55
CA ARG A 126 -27.60 6.77 -6.11
C ARG A 126 -28.60 6.10 -7.06
N LEU A 127 -28.38 6.19 -8.37
CA LEU A 127 -29.23 5.50 -9.35
C LEU A 127 -29.12 3.97 -9.21
N ARG A 128 -27.90 3.45 -9.03
CA ARG A 128 -27.67 2.01 -8.81
C ARG A 128 -28.25 1.51 -7.49
N GLU A 129 -28.17 2.32 -6.43
CA GLU A 129 -28.79 2.00 -5.14
C GLU A 129 -30.31 1.86 -5.28
N LEU A 130 -30.96 2.78 -6.01
CA LEU A 130 -32.40 2.72 -6.29
C LEU A 130 -32.76 1.49 -7.16
N GLU A 131 -31.99 1.20 -8.20
CA GLU A 131 -32.18 0.00 -9.03
C GLU A 131 -32.02 -1.29 -8.23
N ALA A 132 -31.09 -1.34 -7.27
CA ALA A 132 -30.90 -2.51 -6.40
C ALA A 132 -32.04 -2.68 -5.37
N GLU A 133 -32.64 -1.58 -4.91
CA GLU A 133 -33.81 -1.58 -4.03
C GLU A 133 -35.09 -2.03 -4.75
N GLU A 134 -35.19 -1.87 -6.07
CA GLU A 134 -36.33 -2.35 -6.88
C GLU A 134 -36.33 -3.86 -7.13
N VAL A 135 -35.21 -4.54 -6.93
CA VAL A 135 -35.02 -5.97 -7.22
C VAL A 135 -35.20 -6.86 -5.97
N ASP A 136 -35.20 -6.28 -4.77
CA ASP A 136 -35.50 -6.94 -3.48
C ASP A 136 -37.01 -6.94 -3.17
#